data_AF-A0A6D2IN06-F1
#
_entry.id   AF-A0A6D2IN06-F1
#
_cell.length_a   1.000
_cell.length_b   1.000
_cell.length_c   1.000
_cell.angle_alpha   90.00
_cell.angle_beta   90.00
_cell.angle_gamma   90.00
#
_symmetry.space_group_name_H-M   'P 1'
#
loop_
_entity.id
_entity.type
_entity.pdbx_description
1 polymer ?
#
loop_
_entity_poly.entity_id
_entity_poly.type
_entity_poly.pdbx_seq_one_letter_code
_entity_poly.pdbx_strand_id
1 'polypeptide(L)'
;MQMARWDQIFSLPVQNPTLPEFSSADLVWSKVEGYARVDDFVRGESANKDCPTSFHVEARLRKTKEKKCKPKVDGILEYIMYWCSEKEQRRPT
;
A
#
# COMPACT_ATOMS: atom_id res chain seq x y z
N MET A 1 -6.09 -2.32 -27.24
CA MET A 1 -4.99 -2.76 -26.34
C MET A 1 -5.21 -2.09 -25.00
N GLN A 2 -5.22 -2.83 -23.89
CA GLN A 2 -5.17 -2.20 -22.57
C GLN A 2 -3.75 -1.67 -22.35
N MET A 3 -3.62 -0.40 -21.98
CA MET A 3 -2.34 0.19 -21.56
C MET A 3 -1.86 -0.52 -20.29
N ALA A 4 -0.54 -0.71 -20.13
CA ALA A 4 -0.03 -1.21 -18.87
C ALA A 4 -0.33 -0.18 -17.77
N ARG A 5 -0.52 -0.64 -16.52
CA ARG A 5 -0.81 0.24 -15.38
C ARG A 5 0.20 1.39 -15.24
N TRP A 6 1.47 1.12 -15.51
CA TRP A 6 2.55 2.11 -15.49
C TRP A 6 2.39 3.19 -16.55
N ASP A 7 1.91 2.83 -17.76
CA ASP A 7 1.68 3.80 -18.83
C ASP A 7 0.56 4.79 -18.47
N GLN A 8 -0.46 4.32 -17.72
CA GLN A 8 -1.51 5.20 -17.22
C GLN A 8 -0.97 6.21 -16.20
N ILE A 9 -0.04 5.81 -15.32
CA ILE A 9 0.59 6.71 -14.35
C ILE A 9 1.39 7.80 -15.07
N PHE A 10 2.20 7.43 -16.06
CA PHE A 10 2.99 8.40 -16.84
C PHE A 10 2.15 9.31 -17.73
N SER A 11 0.89 8.94 -18.01
CA SER A 11 -0.06 9.80 -18.72
C SER A 11 -0.73 10.87 -17.83
N LEU A 12 -0.57 10.81 -16.51
CA LEU A 12 -1.18 11.78 -15.60
C LEU A 12 -0.49 13.15 -15.74
N PRO A 13 -1.26 14.25 -15.81
CA PRO A 13 -0.69 15.58 -15.91
C PRO A 13 0.04 15.96 -14.62
N VAL A 14 1.28 16.43 -14.76
CA VAL A 14 2.02 17.05 -13.65
C VAL A 14 1.35 18.37 -13.28
N GLN A 15 0.89 18.48 -12.05
CA GLN A 15 0.26 19.69 -11.53
C GLN A 15 1.30 20.53 -10.81
N ASN A 16 1.44 21.79 -11.22
CA ASN A 16 2.33 22.76 -10.59
C ASN A 16 1.52 23.99 -10.16
N PRO A 17 0.91 23.97 -8.96
CA PRO A 17 0.20 25.13 -8.43
C PRO A 17 1.13 26.34 -8.37
N THR A 18 0.70 27.48 -8.91
CA THR A 18 1.49 28.72 -8.93
C THR A 18 1.50 29.45 -7.59
N LEU A 19 0.74 28.95 -6.60
CA LEU A 19 0.65 29.54 -5.28
C LEU A 19 1.86 29.13 -4.43
N PRO A 20 2.43 30.04 -3.61
CA PRO A 20 3.55 29.73 -2.72
C PRO A 20 3.20 28.68 -1.65
N GLU A 21 1.94 28.67 -1.22
CA GLU A 21 1.34 27.66 -0.36
C GLU A 21 0.20 26.98 -1.10
N PHE A 22 0.21 25.65 -1.10
CA PHE A 22 -0.89 24.82 -1.60
C PHE A 22 -1.11 23.63 -0.66
N SER A 23 -2.29 23.06 -0.74
CA SER A 23 -2.73 21.93 0.04
C SER A 23 -3.12 20.75 -0.85
N SER A 24 -3.38 19.59 -0.25
CA SER A 24 -3.90 18.43 -0.98
C SER A 24 -5.27 18.69 -1.61
N ALA A 25 -6.05 19.67 -1.11
CA ALA A 25 -7.35 20.05 -1.67
C ALA A 25 -7.22 20.84 -2.99
N ASP A 26 -6.05 21.42 -3.25
CA ASP A 26 -5.78 22.22 -4.46
C ASP A 26 -5.29 21.35 -5.64
N LEU A 27 -5.12 20.04 -5.40
CA LEU A 27 -4.69 19.06 -6.40
C LEU A 27 -5.90 18.29 -6.94
N VAL A 28 -5.89 18.04 -8.25
CA VAL A 28 -6.82 17.13 -8.91
C VAL A 28 -6.33 15.70 -8.73
N TRP A 29 -7.06 14.90 -7.97
CA TRP A 29 -6.73 13.50 -7.73
C TRP A 29 -7.32 12.61 -8.82
N SER A 30 -6.48 11.78 -9.45
CA SER A 30 -6.90 10.76 -10.42
C SER A 30 -6.72 9.38 -9.81
N LYS A 31 -7.75 8.53 -9.91
CA LYS A 31 -7.65 7.12 -9.54
C LYS A 31 -7.27 6.32 -10.78
N VAL A 32 -6.05 5.78 -10.78
CA VAL A 32 -5.64 4.76 -11.76
C VAL A 32 -6.22 3.42 -11.32
N GLU A 33 -6.69 2.61 -12.27
CA GLU A 33 -7.15 1.26 -11.92
C GLU A 33 -6.02 0.48 -11.25
N GLY A 34 -6.38 -0.23 -10.19
CA GLY A 34 -5.44 -0.89 -9.33
C GLY A 34 -6.18 -1.67 -8.26
N TYR A 35 -5.44 -2.11 -7.25
CA TYR A 35 -5.96 -2.96 -6.21
C TYR A 35 -6.96 -2.21 -5.32
N ALA A 36 -8.16 -2.75 -5.18
CA ALA A 36 -9.21 -2.18 -4.34
C ALA A 36 -8.87 -2.26 -2.85
N ARG A 37 -8.05 -3.23 -2.45
CA ARG A 37 -7.60 -3.48 -1.08
C ARG A 37 -6.10 -3.71 -1.02
N VAL A 38 -5.53 -3.45 0.15
CA VAL A 38 -4.10 -3.71 0.44
C VAL A 38 -3.72 -5.17 0.21
N ASP A 39 -4.58 -6.14 0.56
CA ASP A 39 -4.28 -7.55 0.35
C ASP A 39 -4.20 -7.92 -1.14
N ASP A 40 -5.03 -7.29 -1.96
CA ASP A 40 -5.00 -7.47 -3.41
C ASP A 40 -3.68 -6.90 -3.97
N PHE A 41 -3.23 -5.75 -3.45
CA PHE A 41 -1.94 -5.14 -3.79
C PHE A 41 -0.77 -6.04 -3.42
N VAL A 42 -0.71 -6.51 -2.18
CA VAL A 42 0.36 -7.41 -1.71
C VAL A 42 0.40 -8.66 -2.58
N ARG A 43 -0.75 -9.28 -2.85
CA ARG A 43 -0.82 -10.49 -3.68
C ARG A 43 -0.38 -10.23 -5.11
N GLY A 44 -0.87 -9.15 -5.72
CA GLY A 44 -0.60 -8.87 -7.12
C GLY A 44 0.86 -8.45 -7.35
N GLU A 45 1.43 -7.62 -6.48
CA GLU A 45 2.85 -7.24 -6.57
C GLU A 45 3.78 -8.42 -6.23
N SER A 46 3.43 -9.29 -5.28
CA SER A 46 4.22 -10.51 -5.01
C SER A 46 4.16 -11.54 -6.15
N ALA A 47 3.11 -11.52 -6.97
CA ALA A 47 2.97 -12.41 -8.12
C ALA A 47 3.65 -11.86 -9.39
N ASN A 48 4.19 -10.64 -9.35
CA ASN A 48 4.90 -10.04 -10.47
C ASN A 48 6.24 -10.77 -10.70
N LYS A 49 6.37 -11.42 -11.85
CA LYS A 49 7.60 -12.17 -12.22
C LYS A 49 8.77 -11.27 -12.58
N ASP A 50 8.48 -10.06 -13.07
CA ASP A 50 9.50 -9.11 -13.50
C ASP A 50 10.17 -8.42 -12.30
N CYS A 51 9.42 -8.26 -11.19
CA CYS A 51 9.94 -7.70 -9.94
C CYS A 51 9.30 -8.42 -8.72
N PRO A 52 9.80 -9.62 -8.36
CA PRO A 52 9.21 -10.41 -7.28
C PRO A 52 9.43 -9.74 -5.92
N THR A 53 8.43 -8.97 -5.48
CA THR A 53 8.49 -8.23 -4.21
C THR A 53 7.99 -9.10 -3.06
N SER A 54 8.80 -9.24 -2.01
CA SER A 54 8.42 -9.95 -0.79
C SER A 54 7.83 -8.99 0.22
N PHE A 55 6.57 -9.17 0.59
CA PHE A 55 5.91 -8.38 1.63
C PHE A 55 5.88 -9.15 2.96
N HIS A 56 6.05 -8.40 4.03
CA HIS A 56 5.90 -8.84 5.41
C HIS A 56 4.77 -8.05 6.05
N VAL A 57 4.00 -8.73 6.90
CA VAL A 57 2.84 -8.15 7.56
C VAL A 57 2.91 -8.45 9.06
N GLU A 58 2.82 -7.41 9.88
CA GLU A 58 2.68 -7.52 11.33
C GLU A 58 1.35 -6.88 11.75
N ALA A 59 0.46 -7.68 12.34
CA ALA A 59 -0.75 -7.18 12.98
C ALA A 59 -0.60 -7.29 14.49
N ARG A 60 -0.80 -6.18 15.20
CA ARG A 60 -0.74 -6.14 16.67
C ARG A 60 -2.10 -5.80 17.26
N LEU A 61 -2.58 -6.70 18.12
CA LEU A 61 -3.79 -6.51 18.94
C LEU A 61 -3.35 -6.17 20.36
N ARG A 62 -3.93 -5.12 20.96
CA ARG A 62 -3.66 -4.78 22.36
C ARG A 62 -4.40 -5.76 23.26
N LYS A 63 -3.66 -6.59 24.01
CA LYS A 63 -4.23 -7.32 25.15
C LYS A 63 -4.45 -6.30 26.26
N THR A 64 -5.71 -5.96 26.55
CA THR A 64 -6.05 -5.05 27.65
C THR A 64 -5.49 -5.64 28.94
N LYS A 65 -4.42 -5.03 29.50
CA LYS A 65 -3.99 -5.31 30.87
C LYS A 65 -5.14 -4.87 31.77
N GLU A 66 -5.77 -5.85 32.42
CA GLU A 66 -6.66 -5.68 33.56
C GLU A 66 -7.91 -4.82 33.33
N LYS A 67 -8.96 -5.40 32.76
CA LYS A 67 -10.34 -4.96 33.07
C LYS A 67 -11.19 -6.18 33.40
N LYS A 68 -11.81 -6.17 34.59
CA LYS A 68 -12.77 -7.18 35.10
C LYS A 68 -14.12 -7.12 34.35
N CYS A 69 -14.11 -7.03 33.03
CA CYS A 69 -15.32 -7.06 32.23
C CYS A 69 -15.12 -8.04 31.08
N LYS A 70 -16.14 -8.88 30.85
CA LYS A 70 -16.08 -9.99 29.89
C LYS A 70 -15.55 -9.47 28.54
N PRO A 71 -14.57 -10.14 27.93
CA PRO A 71 -13.98 -9.70 26.68
C PRO A 71 -15.07 -9.61 25.63
N LYS A 72 -15.32 -8.39 25.12
CA LYS A 72 -16.00 -8.25 23.82
C LYS A 72 -14.98 -8.74 22.78
N VAL A 73 -15.46 -9.63 21.91
CA VAL A 73 -14.80 -10.22 20.74
C VAL A 73 -13.53 -9.47 20.35
N ASP A 74 -12.40 -10.17 20.52
CA ASP A 74 -11.02 -9.87 20.12
C ASP A 74 -10.46 -8.48 20.56
N GLY A 75 -9.19 -8.46 20.98
CA GLY A 75 -8.55 -7.24 21.49
C GLY A 75 -8.65 -6.06 20.51
N ILE A 76 -8.53 -4.83 21.01
CA ILE A 76 -8.54 -3.63 20.16
C ILE A 76 -7.32 -3.68 19.22
N LEU A 77 -7.55 -3.63 17.90
CA LEU A 77 -6.49 -3.52 16.89
C LEU A 77 -5.68 -2.25 17.12
N GLU A 78 -4.37 -2.40 17.31
CA GLU A 78 -3.46 -1.28 17.55
C GLU A 78 -2.86 -0.79 16.24
N TYR A 79 -2.30 -1.71 15.43
CA TYR A 79 -1.85 -1.42 14.06
C TYR A 79 -1.76 -2.68 13.20
N ILE A 80 -1.74 -2.46 11.89
CA ILE A 80 -1.22 -3.40 10.89
C ILE A 80 -0.08 -2.69 10.17
N MET A 81 1.11 -3.28 10.20
CA MET A 81 2.32 -2.77 9.55
C MET A 81 2.65 -3.65 8.35
N TYR A 82 2.86 -3.01 7.19
CA TYR A 82 3.31 -3.66 5.96
C TYR A 82 4.69 -3.13 5.60
N TRP A 83 5.62 -4.00 5.24
CA TRP A 83 6.91 -3.62 4.68
C TRP A 83 7.35 -4.60 3.61
N CYS A 84 8.21 -4.17 2.70
CA CYS A 84 8.76 -5.04 1.66
C CYS A 84 10.28 -5.08 1.74
N SER A 85 10.87 -6.16 1.23
CA SER A 85 12.30 -6.29 1.00
C SER A 85 12.57 -6.38 -0.50
N GLU A 86 13.62 -5.70 -0.96
CA GLU A 86 14.17 -5.98 -2.28
C GLU A 86 14.76 -7.38 -2.26
N LYS A 87 14.32 -8.25 -3.18
CA LYS A 87 15.05 -9.48 -3.45
C LYS A 87 16.28 -9.08 -4.27
N GLU A 88 17.46 -9.36 -3.72
CA GLU A 88 18.72 -9.36 -4.47
C GLU A 88 18.52 -10.16 -5.77
N GLN A 89 18.45 -9.46 -6.90
CA GLN A 89 18.43 -10.09 -8.22
C GLN A 89 19.78 -10.80 -8.40
N ARG A 90 19.83 -12.11 -8.13
CA ARG A 90 21.01 -12.91 -8.49
C ARG A 90 21.23 -12.76 -9.99
N ARG A 91 22.30 -12.05 -10.37
CA ARG A 91 22.78 -11.98 -11.75
C ARG A 91 22.91 -13.40 -12.30
N PRO A 92 22.43 -13.69 -13.52
CA PRO A 92 22.74 -14.95 -14.17
C PRO A 92 24.25 -14.97 -14.46
N THR A 93 24.94 -15.98 -13.94
CA THR A 93 26.33 -16.33 -14.31
C THR A 93 26.38 -16.96 -15.68
#